data_AF-A0A931F2P4-F1
#
_entry.id   AF-A0A931F2P4-F1
#
_cell.length_a   1.000
_cell.length_b   1.000
_cell.length_c   1.000
_cell.angle_alpha   90.00
_cell.angle_beta   90.00
_cell.angle_gamma   90.00
#
_symmetry.space_group_name_H-M   'P 1'
#
loop_
_entity.id
_entity.type
_entity.pdbx_description
1 polymer ?
#
loop_
_entity_poly.entity_id
_entity_poly.type
_entity_poly.pdbx_seq_one_letter_code
_entity_poly.pdbx_strand_id
1 'polypeptide(L)' 'MRDNLDLAASAQQLADAAPTGSIDRAAASSVAITLATTRDIDQARRTLDGLSPEDVRKAAVELFERLSAD' A
#
# COMPACT_ATOMS: atom_id res chain seq x y z
N MET A 1 12.33 7.65 -11.37
CA MET A 1 11.28 6.64 -11.60
C MET A 1 11.39 5.69 -10.43
N ARG A 2 10.49 5.79 -9.46
CA ARG A 2 10.39 4.78 -8.40
C ARG A 2 9.61 3.63 -8.99
N ASP A 3 10.20 2.46 -9.00
CA ASP A 3 9.50 1.26 -9.44
C ASP A 3 8.66 0.72 -8.27
N ASN A 4 7.70 -0.16 -8.55
CA ASN A 4 6.83 -0.74 -7.52
C ASN A 4 7.59 -1.33 -6.33
N LEU A 5 8.80 -1.85 -6.54
CA LEU A 5 9.67 -2.35 -5.48
C LEU A 5 10.13 -1.26 -4.50
N ASP A 6 10.45 -0.06 -4.97
CA ASP A 6 10.83 1.07 -4.11
C ASP A 6 9.64 1.57 -3.31
N LEU A 7 8.46 1.62 -3.94
CA LEU A 7 7.21 1.98 -3.28
C LEU A 7 6.80 0.92 -2.25
N ALA A 8 7.01 -0.37 -2.55
CA ALA A 8 6.74 -1.47 -1.63
C ALA A 8 7.63 -1.39 -0.39
N ALA A 9 8.92 -1.08 -0.56
CA ALA A 9 9.84 -0.88 0.55
C ALA A 9 9.41 0.30 1.43
N SER A 10 9.00 1.41 0.82
CA SER A 10 8.51 2.60 1.55
C SER A 10 7.22 2.29 2.33
N ALA A 11 6.27 1.58 1.72
CA ALA A 11 5.05 1.13 2.38
C ALA A 11 5.35 0.17 3.55
N GLN A 12 6.33 -0.73 3.38
CA GLN A 12 6.74 -1.65 4.44
C GLN A 12 7.33 -0.91 5.64
N GLN A 13 8.18 0.11 5.41
CA GLN A 13 8.71 0.93 6.50
C GLN A 13 7.61 1.65 7.28
N LEU A 14 6.56 2.13 6.60
CA LEU A 14 5.39 2.73 7.26
C LEU A 14 4.59 1.71 8.06
N ALA A 15 4.44 0.49 7.55
CA ALA A 15 3.77 -0.60 8.27
C ALA A 15 4.52 -0.97 9.56
N ASP A 16 5.85 -1.02 9.50
CA ASP A 16 6.71 -1.34 10.64
C ASP A 16 6.74 -0.23 11.69
N ALA A 17 6.56 1.03 11.27
CA ALA A 17 6.45 2.18 12.17
C ALA A 17 5.05 2.33 12.81
N ALA A 18 4.01 1.74 12.21
CA ALA A 18 2.63 1.88 12.66
C ALA A 18 2.31 0.93 13.84
N PRO A 19 1.42 1.33 14.77
CA PRO A 19 1.03 0.49 15.90
C PRO A 19 0.44 -0.86 15.46
N THR A 20 0.82 -1.94 16.15
CA THR A 20 0.25 -3.28 15.91
C THR A 20 -1.27 -3.27 16.05
N GLY A 21 -1.99 -3.78 15.06
CA GLY A 21 -3.45 -3.83 15.05
C GLY A 21 -4.14 -2.53 14.59
N SER A 22 -3.38 -1.50 14.21
CA SER A 22 -3.94 -0.30 13.59
C SER A 22 -4.36 -0.54 12.13
N ILE A 23 -5.37 0.22 11.68
CA ILE A 23 -5.79 0.25 10.28
C ILE A 23 -4.64 0.69 9.39
N ASP A 24 -3.85 1.69 9.82
CA ASP A 24 -2.70 2.19 9.07
C ASP A 24 -1.66 1.10 8.82
N ARG A 25 -1.37 0.27 9.82
CA ARG A 25 -0.46 -0.87 9.64
C ARG A 25 -1.03 -1.88 8.65
N ALA A 26 -2.31 -2.23 8.78
CA ALA A 26 -2.96 -3.18 7.88
C ALA A 26 -2.98 -2.66 6.43
N ALA A 27 -3.26 -1.37 6.26
CA ALA A 27 -3.23 -0.69 4.97
C ALA A 27 -1.82 -0.69 4.38
N ALA A 28 -0.82 -0.24 5.14
CA ALA A 28 0.57 -0.17 4.71
C ALA A 28 1.16 -1.54 4.33
N SER A 29 0.89 -2.58 5.13
CA SER A 29 1.28 -3.95 4.77
C SER A 29 0.57 -4.42 3.49
N SER A 30 -0.72 -4.12 3.32
CA SER A 30 -1.48 -4.51 2.12
C SER A 30 -0.94 -3.83 0.86
N VAL A 31 -0.58 -2.54 0.97
CA VAL A 31 0.07 -1.76 -0.10
C VAL A 31 1.44 -2.34 -0.44
N ALA A 32 2.28 -2.62 0.56
CA ALA A 32 3.60 -3.20 0.37
C ALA A 32 3.54 -4.55 -0.37
N ILE A 33 2.67 -5.46 0.07
CA ILE A 33 2.47 -6.77 -0.59
C ILE A 33 1.96 -6.59 -2.01
N THR A 34 0.99 -5.71 -2.23
CA THR A 34 0.39 -5.49 -3.55
C THR A 34 1.43 -4.94 -4.53
N LEU A 35 2.19 -3.93 -4.13
CA LEU A 35 3.26 -3.37 -4.94
C LEU A 35 4.38 -4.39 -5.22
N ALA A 36 4.77 -5.20 -4.23
CA ALA A 36 5.80 -6.23 -4.42
C ALA A 36 5.38 -7.36 -5.37
N THR A 37 4.08 -7.60 -5.53
CA THR A 37 3.54 -8.70 -6.34
C THR A 37 3.01 -8.27 -7.70
N THR A 38 2.89 -6.96 -7.95
CA THR A 38 2.40 -6.39 -9.21
C THR A 38 3.53 -5.71 -9.96
N ARG A 39 3.48 -5.80 -11.29
CA ARG A 39 4.53 -5.26 -12.16
C ARG A 39 4.27 -3.82 -12.59
N ASP A 40 3.04 -3.35 -12.39
CA ASP A 40 2.52 -2.09 -12.90
C ASP A 40 1.67 -1.38 -11.82
N ILE A 41 1.71 -0.05 -11.83
CA ILE A 41 1.01 0.81 -10.86
C ILE A 41 -0.51 0.73 -11.02
N ASP A 42 -1.04 0.68 -12.24
CA ASP A 42 -2.48 0.55 -12.47
C ASP A 42 -2.99 -0.82 -12.01
N GLN A 43 -2.17 -1.87 -12.18
CA GLN A 43 -2.48 -3.19 -11.64
C GLN A 43 -2.54 -3.16 -10.10
N ALA A 44 -1.54 -2.55 -9.45
CA ALA A 44 -1.51 -2.40 -8.00
C ALA A 44 -2.76 -1.68 -7.49
N ARG A 45 -3.13 -0.56 -8.12
CA ARG A 45 -4.30 0.24 -7.75
C ARG A 45 -5.59 -0.57 -7.77
N ARG A 46 -5.83 -1.33 -8.83
CA ARG A 46 -7.02 -2.18 -8.98
C ARG A 46 -7.07 -3.28 -7.92
N THR A 47 -5.93 -3.86 -7.56
CA THR A 47 -5.86 -4.85 -6.48
C THR A 47 -6.21 -4.22 -5.13
N LEU A 48 -5.73 -3.01 -4.85
CA LEU A 48 -6.06 -2.28 -3.62
C LEU A 48 -7.55 -1.92 -3.52
N ASP A 49 -8.20 -1.55 -4.64
CA ASP A 49 -9.64 -1.27 -4.68
C ASP A 49 -10.52 -2.47 -4.31
N GLY A 50 -9.99 -3.69 -4.47
CA GLY A 50 -10.65 -4.93 -4.09
C GLY A 50 -10.51 -5.30 -2.61
N LEU A 51 -9.74 -4.53 -1.81
CA LEU A 51 -9.51 -4.86 -0.40
C LEU A 51 -10.79 -4.73 0.43
N SER A 52 -10.86 -5.58 1.46
CA SER A 52 -11.86 -5.52 2.52
C SER A 52 -11.16 -5.73 3.86
N PRO A 53 -11.60 -5.07 4.95
CA PRO A 53 -12.77 -4.18 5.05
C PRO A 53 -12.57 -2.81 4.39
N GLU A 54 -13.67 -2.07 4.19
CA GLU A 54 -13.68 -0.79 3.46
C GLU A 54 -12.72 0.26 4.06
N ASP A 55 -12.57 0.30 5.37
CA ASP A 55 -11.68 1.26 6.05
C ASP A 55 -10.21 0.99 5.71
N VAL A 56 -9.80 -0.28 5.66
CA VAL A 56 -8.45 -0.69 5.24
C VAL A 56 -8.24 -0.38 3.77
N ARG A 57 -9.25 -0.62 2.91
CA ARG A 57 -9.19 -0.24 1.49
C ARG A 57 -8.94 1.26 1.33
N LYS A 58 -9.75 2.12 1.98
CA LYS A 58 -9.61 3.57 1.87
C LYS A 58 -8.21 4.03 2.29
N ALA A 59 -7.74 3.56 3.44
CA ALA A 59 -6.41 3.89 3.95
C ALA A 59 -5.29 3.37 3.01
N ALA A 60 -5.42 2.15 2.48
CA ALA A 60 -4.44 1.58 1.55
C ALA A 60 -4.36 2.37 0.24
N VAL A 61 -5.51 2.75 -0.30
CA VAL A 61 -5.61 3.56 -1.51
C VAL A 61 -5.01 4.95 -1.30
N GLU A 62 -5.36 5.63 -0.20
CA GLU A 62 -4.81 6.95 0.11
C GLU A 62 -3.29 6.91 0.28
N LEU A 63 -2.78 5.89 0.98
CA LEU A 63 -1.35 5.69 1.14
C LEU A 63 -0.66 5.44 -0.20
N PHE A 64 -1.24 4.61 -1.06
CA PHE A 64 -0.71 4.30 -2.38
C PHE A 64 -0.60 5.56 -3.27
N GLU A 65 -1.65 6.39 -3.29
CA GLU A 65 -1.65 7.66 -4.05
C GLU A 65 -0.56 8.61 -3.54
N ARG A 66 -0.40 8.73 -2.21
CA ARG A 66 0.69 9.52 -1.61
C ARG A 66 2.06 9.03 -2.01
N LEU A 67 2.30 7.72 -1.95
CA LEU A 67 3.60 7.13 -2.30
C LEU A 67 3.90 7.25 -3.79
N SER A 68 2.89 7.13 -4.65
CA SER A 68 3.04 7.21 -6.11
C SER A 68 3.23 8.64 -6.62
N ALA A 69 2.85 9.64 -5.82
CA ALA A 69 3.00 11.06 -6.15
C ALA A 69 4.36 11.66 -5.70
N ASP A 70 5.16 10.92 -4.92
CA ASP A 70 6.45 11.35 -4.33
C ASP A 70 7.66 10.83 -5.12
#